data_AF-A0A4R8R2Z2-F1
#
_entry.id   AF-A0A4R8R2Z2-F1
#
_cell.length_a   1.000
_cell.length_b   1.000
_cell.length_c   1.000
_cell.angle_alpha   90.00
_cell.angle_beta   90.00
_cell.angle_gamma   90.00
#
_symmetry.space_group_name_H-M   'P 1'
#
loop_
_entity.id
_entity.type
_entity.pdbx_description
1 polymer ?
#
loop_
_entity_poly.entity_id
_entity_poly.type
_entity_poly.pdbx_seq_one_letter_code
_entity_poly.pdbx_strand_id
1 'polypeptide(L)'
;MIDHVYIAVDDIARAREFYSTTLAVLGWTERGQFESSTEGVPDLFGFGDRAGGSGESISSSIWLRQRLPGETGLYIGIAADSPTEVDAVYAAALKAGGTDDGGSGPRPHFGDGYYAANVLDPFGNRIEFVNKSWNPKRP
;
A
#
# COMPACT_ATOMS: atom_id res chain seq x y z
N MET A 1 -4.13 -5.91 -11.22
CA MET A 1 -5.15 -5.35 -10.30
C MET A 1 -4.41 -4.47 -9.31
N ILE A 2 -4.93 -3.28 -9.01
CA ILE A 2 -4.37 -2.39 -7.97
C ILE A 2 -4.82 -2.97 -6.63
N ASP A 3 -3.88 -3.24 -5.71
CA ASP A 3 -4.19 -3.67 -4.34
C ASP A 3 -4.51 -2.44 -3.47
N HIS A 4 -3.58 -1.49 -3.46
CA HIS A 4 -3.74 -0.25 -2.71
C HIS A 4 -2.91 0.90 -3.29
N VAL A 5 -3.20 2.12 -2.85
CA VAL A 5 -2.47 3.34 -3.20
C VAL A 5 -2.20 4.12 -1.92
N TYR A 6 -0.99 4.70 -1.77
CA TYR A 6 -0.79 5.75 -0.77
C TYR A 6 -0.85 7.11 -1.44
N ILE A 7 -1.62 8.00 -0.83
CA ILE A 7 -1.72 9.41 -1.18
C ILE A 7 -0.94 10.17 -0.11
N ALA A 8 0.23 10.68 -0.49
CA ALA A 8 1.02 11.54 0.37
C ALA A 8 0.34 12.92 0.47
N VAL A 9 0.10 13.40 1.69
CA VAL A 9 -0.58 14.68 1.95
C VAL A 9 0.17 15.49 2.99
N ASP A 10 0.08 16.82 2.91
CA ASP A 10 0.75 17.71 3.86
C ASP A 10 -0.01 17.84 5.19
N ASP A 11 -1.31 17.59 5.18
CA ASP A 11 -2.21 17.65 6.35
C ASP A 11 -3.18 16.46 6.32
N ILE A 12 -2.91 15.47 7.19
CA ILE A 12 -3.71 14.24 7.27
C ILE A 12 -5.13 14.51 7.77
N ALA A 13 -5.32 15.42 8.72
CA ALA A 13 -6.64 15.69 9.29
C ALA A 13 -7.57 16.29 8.23
N ARG A 14 -7.06 17.28 7.48
CA ARG A 14 -7.80 17.91 6.38
C ARG A 14 -8.05 16.94 5.23
N ALA A 15 -7.06 16.11 4.87
CA ALA A 15 -7.22 15.12 3.82
C ALA A 15 -8.26 14.06 4.21
N ARG A 16 -8.24 13.57 5.46
CA ARG A 16 -9.23 12.61 5.97
C ARG A 16 -10.64 13.16 5.80
N GLU A 17 -10.92 14.39 6.26
CA GLU A 17 -12.26 14.99 6.12
C GLU A 17 -12.74 15.00 4.65
N PHE A 18 -11.85 15.37 3.73
CA PHE A 18 -12.12 15.37 2.30
C PHE A 18 -12.41 13.96 1.74
N TYR A 19 -11.54 12.99 2.02
CA TYR A 19 -11.68 11.64 1.49
C TYR A 19 -12.86 10.88 2.13
N SER A 20 -13.12 11.08 3.43
CA SER A 20 -14.28 10.49 4.10
C SER A 20 -15.59 10.99 3.48
N THR A 21 -15.69 12.29 3.22
CA THR A 21 -16.89 12.86 2.59
C THR A 21 -17.07 12.37 1.15
N THR A 22 -16.01 12.38 0.36
CA THR A 22 -16.09 12.06 -1.07
C THR A 22 -16.25 10.57 -1.34
N LEU A 23 -15.49 9.72 -0.65
CA LEU A 23 -15.53 8.26 -0.84
C LEU A 23 -16.80 7.64 -0.25
N ALA A 24 -17.41 8.24 0.79
CA ALA A 24 -18.68 7.77 1.35
C ALA A 24 -19.81 7.75 0.31
N VAL A 25 -19.81 8.66 -0.68
CA VAL A 25 -20.78 8.66 -1.79
C VAL A 25 -20.69 7.37 -2.61
N LEU A 26 -19.52 6.77 -2.68
CA LEU A 26 -19.26 5.50 -3.37
C LEU A 26 -19.40 4.28 -2.44
N GLY A 27 -19.86 4.47 -1.21
CA GLY A 27 -20.05 3.41 -0.22
C GLY A 27 -18.75 2.91 0.43
N TRP A 28 -17.66 3.67 0.30
CA TRP A 28 -16.43 3.40 1.04
C TRP A 28 -16.55 3.87 2.48
N THR A 29 -15.76 3.25 3.36
CA THR A 29 -15.72 3.61 4.77
C THR A 29 -14.28 3.81 5.24
N GLU A 30 -14.11 4.64 6.26
CA GLU A 30 -12.87 4.68 7.03
C GLU A 30 -12.59 3.29 7.61
N ARG A 31 -11.33 2.85 7.55
CA ARG A 31 -10.88 1.53 8.03
C ARG A 31 -9.99 1.63 9.27
N GLY A 32 -9.56 2.84 9.62
CA GLY A 32 -8.78 3.11 10.83
C GLY A 32 -7.39 3.62 10.54
N GLN A 33 -6.62 3.75 11.62
CA GLN A 33 -5.26 4.26 11.60
C GLN A 33 -4.29 3.13 11.92
N PHE A 34 -3.23 3.03 11.12
CA PHE A 34 -2.04 2.26 11.42
C PHE A 34 -0.99 3.23 11.95
N GLU A 35 -0.58 3.02 13.20
CA GLU A 35 0.52 3.76 13.83
C GLU A 35 1.77 2.88 13.78
N SER A 36 2.77 3.33 13.04
CA SER A 36 4.00 2.59 12.87
C SER A 36 4.93 2.80 14.05
N SER A 37 5.41 1.70 14.63
CA SER A 37 6.56 1.70 15.56
C SER A 37 7.88 1.35 14.88
N THR A 38 7.87 1.14 13.56
CA THR A 38 9.04 0.71 12.78
C THR A 38 9.62 1.91 12.04
N GLU A 39 10.92 2.15 12.22
CA GLU A 39 11.64 3.21 11.52
C GLU A 39 11.52 3.05 9.99
N GLY A 40 11.21 4.15 9.29
CA GLY A 40 11.05 4.18 7.84
C GLY A 40 9.68 3.70 7.33
N VAL A 41 8.83 3.14 8.19
CA VAL A 41 7.44 2.80 7.86
C VAL A 41 6.54 3.95 8.35
N PRO A 42 5.78 4.62 7.46
CA PRO A 42 4.97 5.77 7.84
C PRO A 42 3.68 5.36 8.57
N ASP A 43 3.13 6.30 9.33
CA ASP A 43 1.74 6.21 9.80
C ASP A 43 0.78 6.32 8.62
N LEU A 44 -0.31 5.55 8.68
CA LEU A 44 -1.28 5.46 7.61
C LEU A 44 -2.70 5.63 8.14
N PHE A 45 -3.53 6.34 7.38
CA PHE A 45 -4.98 6.38 7.60
C PHE A 45 -5.71 5.79 6.40
N GLY A 46 -6.53 4.77 6.64
CA GLY A 46 -7.02 3.90 5.58
C GLY A 46 -8.50 4.07 5.23
N PHE A 47 -8.81 3.95 3.93
CA PHE A 47 -10.15 3.79 3.37
C PHE A 47 -10.26 2.50 2.57
N GLY A 48 -11.42 1.85 2.65
CA GLY A 48 -11.71 0.65 1.88
C GLY A 48 -13.15 0.66 1.39
N ASP A 49 -13.36 0.06 0.23
CA ASP A 49 -14.69 -0.23 -0.28
C ASP A 49 -15.31 -1.43 0.48
N ARG A 50 -16.54 -1.81 0.13
CA ARG A 50 -17.22 -2.98 0.71
C ARG A 50 -16.59 -4.33 0.31
N ALA A 51 -15.72 -4.38 -0.69
CA ALA A 51 -15.10 -5.61 -1.17
C ALA A 51 -13.82 -5.97 -0.39
N GLY A 52 -13.21 -5.00 0.29
CA GLY A 52 -12.02 -5.20 1.13
C GLY A 52 -12.31 -5.82 2.49
N GLY A 53 -12.06 -7.14 2.60
CA GLY A 53 -11.67 -7.86 3.82
C GLY A 53 -12.69 -7.98 4.97
N SER A 54 -13.00 -9.22 5.35
CA SER A 54 -13.53 -9.56 6.69
C SER A 54 -12.37 -10.03 7.58
N GLY A 55 -12.07 -9.32 8.67
CA GLY A 55 -11.00 -9.70 9.61
C GLY A 55 -10.63 -8.60 10.60
N GLU A 56 -9.75 -8.93 11.55
CA GLU A 56 -9.27 -8.01 12.61
C GLU A 56 -8.17 -7.04 12.13
N SER A 57 -7.57 -7.28 10.96
CA SER A 57 -6.53 -6.42 10.37
C SER A 57 -7.12 -5.31 9.51
N ILE A 58 -6.55 -4.10 9.59
CA ILE A 58 -6.97 -2.95 8.77
C ILE A 58 -6.64 -3.24 7.29
N SER A 59 -7.67 -3.60 6.51
CA SER A 59 -7.57 -3.77 5.06
C SER A 59 -8.08 -2.51 4.35
N SER A 60 -7.17 -1.67 3.87
CA SER A 60 -7.50 -0.47 3.09
C SER A 60 -6.87 -0.50 1.71
N SER A 61 -7.60 0.04 0.73
CA SER A 61 -7.15 0.19 -0.66
C SER A 61 -6.64 1.60 -0.94
N ILE A 62 -7.03 2.59 -0.15
CA ILE A 62 -6.45 3.94 -0.21
C ILE A 62 -5.92 4.26 1.18
N TRP A 63 -4.65 4.63 1.25
CA TRP A 63 -4.01 5.07 2.48
C TRP A 63 -3.55 6.51 2.35
N LEU A 64 -3.89 7.35 3.31
CA LEU A 64 -3.28 8.66 3.46
C LEU A 64 -2.04 8.50 4.33
N ARG A 65 -0.96 9.18 3.95
CA ARG A 65 0.25 9.28 4.78
C ARG A 65 0.80 10.69 4.76
N GLN A 66 1.52 11.06 5.81
CA GLN A 66 2.21 12.33 5.85
C GLN A 66 3.24 12.39 4.70
N ARG A 67 3.24 13.49 3.94
CA ARG A 67 4.23 13.75 2.89
C ARG A 67 5.58 14.08 3.52
N LEU A 68 6.64 13.47 3.01
CA LEU A 68 8.02 13.82 3.35
C LEU A 68 8.53 14.92 2.41
N PRO A 69 9.48 15.76 2.87
CA PRO A 69 10.07 16.80 2.03
C PRO A 69 10.62 16.25 0.71
N GLY A 70 10.27 16.90 -0.40
CA GLY A 70 10.75 16.53 -1.74
C GLY A 70 9.99 15.38 -2.40
N GLU A 71 9.04 14.75 -1.71
CA GLU A 71 8.20 13.74 -2.34
C GLU A 71 7.15 14.37 -3.25
N THR A 72 7.16 13.95 -4.50
CA THR A 72 6.07 14.18 -5.47
C THR A 72 5.39 12.88 -5.88
N GLY A 73 5.97 11.73 -5.50
CA GLY A 73 5.65 10.41 -6.04
C GLY A 73 4.40 9.75 -5.45
N LEU A 74 3.74 9.00 -6.32
CA LEU A 74 2.69 8.05 -5.99
C LEU A 74 3.32 6.80 -5.33
N TYR A 75 2.64 6.23 -4.34
CA TYR A 75 2.87 4.85 -3.92
C TYR A 75 1.73 3.98 -4.44
N ILE A 76 2.03 2.86 -5.09
CA ILE A 76 1.01 1.92 -5.54
C ILE A 76 1.41 0.47 -5.26
N GLY A 77 0.50 -0.26 -4.62
CA GLY A 77 0.56 -1.70 -4.43
C GLY A 77 -0.14 -2.43 -5.57
N ILE A 78 0.57 -3.37 -6.19
CA ILE A 78 0.06 -4.27 -7.24
C ILE A 78 -0.06 -5.66 -6.66
N ALA A 79 -1.27 -6.23 -6.72
CA ALA A 79 -1.56 -7.54 -6.16
C ALA A 79 -0.89 -8.67 -6.95
N ALA A 80 -0.22 -9.57 -6.22
CA ALA A 80 0.33 -10.84 -6.66
C ALA A 80 -0.38 -12.02 -5.93
N ASP A 81 -0.47 -13.17 -6.57
CA ASP A 81 -1.20 -14.34 -6.05
C ASP A 81 -0.34 -15.24 -5.14
N SER A 82 0.96 -14.97 -5.04
CA SER A 82 1.89 -15.71 -4.17
C SER A 82 3.19 -14.93 -3.87
N PRO A 83 3.93 -15.29 -2.82
CA PRO A 83 5.29 -14.78 -2.56
C PRO A 83 6.24 -15.01 -3.75
N THR A 84 6.13 -16.16 -4.42
CA THR A 84 6.95 -16.46 -5.61
C THR A 84 6.68 -15.50 -6.77
N GLU A 85 5.42 -15.06 -6.95
CA GLU A 85 5.10 -14.06 -7.97
C GLU A 85 5.67 -12.69 -7.58
N VAL A 86 5.66 -12.32 -6.30
CA VAL A 86 6.33 -11.11 -5.78
C VAL A 86 7.82 -11.13 -6.10
N ASP A 87 8.51 -12.23 -5.79
CA ASP A 87 9.94 -12.40 -6.08
C ASP A 87 10.23 -12.24 -7.59
N ALA A 88 9.40 -12.87 -8.42
CA ALA A 88 9.58 -12.87 -9.87
C ALA A 88 9.40 -11.47 -10.47
N VAL A 89 8.33 -10.75 -10.09
CA VAL A 89 8.07 -9.41 -10.62
C VAL A 89 9.06 -8.39 -10.08
N TYR A 90 9.50 -8.52 -8.82
CA TYR A 90 10.55 -7.71 -8.24
C TYR A 90 11.86 -7.82 -9.04
N ALA A 91 12.33 -9.04 -9.28
CA ALA A 91 13.53 -9.28 -10.07
C ALA A 91 13.40 -8.73 -11.50
N ALA A 92 12.22 -8.85 -12.12
CA ALA A 92 11.95 -8.30 -13.44
C ALA A 92 11.98 -6.76 -13.45
N ALA A 93 11.41 -6.11 -12.42
CA ALA A 93 11.39 -4.65 -12.30
C ALA A 93 12.81 -4.06 -12.13
N LEU A 94 13.65 -4.70 -11.31
CA LEU A 94 15.07 -4.31 -11.19
C LEU A 94 15.81 -4.46 -12.53
N LYS A 95 15.60 -5.58 -13.24
CA LYS A 95 16.21 -5.78 -14.56
C LYS A 95 15.76 -4.75 -15.59
N ALA A 96 14.55 -4.20 -15.44
CA ALA A 96 14.00 -3.16 -16.31
C ALA A 96 14.51 -1.74 -15.99
N GLY A 97 15.43 -1.59 -15.04
CA GLY A 97 15.99 -0.28 -14.65
C GLY A 97 15.30 0.36 -13.45
N GLY A 98 14.45 -0.38 -12.75
CA GLY A 98 13.98 0.02 -11.42
C GLY A 98 15.10 -0.04 -10.39
N THR A 99 14.99 0.79 -9.36
CA THR A 99 15.94 0.83 -8.24
C THR A 99 15.33 0.12 -7.03
N ASP A 100 16.12 -0.70 -6.33
CA ASP A 100 15.67 -1.32 -5.08
C ASP A 100 15.30 -0.25 -4.04
N ASP A 101 14.15 -0.45 -3.41
CA ASP A 101 13.59 0.45 -2.41
C ASP A 101 12.92 -0.34 -1.27
N GLY A 102 13.32 -1.60 -1.11
CA GLY A 102 12.80 -2.53 -0.13
C GLY A 102 12.71 -3.92 -0.71
N GLY A 103 13.79 -4.69 -0.58
CA GLY A 103 13.88 -6.05 -1.11
C GLY A 103 12.72 -6.97 -0.73
N SER A 104 12.54 -8.01 -1.54
CA SER A 104 11.46 -8.98 -1.35
C SER A 104 11.54 -9.70 0.00
N GLY A 105 10.41 -9.77 0.70
CA GLY A 105 10.34 -10.48 1.98
C GLY A 105 9.05 -10.24 2.77
N PRO A 106 8.91 -10.92 3.93
CA PRO A 106 7.78 -10.72 4.82
C PRO A 106 7.76 -9.30 5.42
N ARG A 107 6.56 -8.77 5.67
CA ARG A 107 6.30 -7.47 6.32
C ARG A 107 5.44 -7.65 7.58
N PRO A 108 5.97 -8.27 8.65
CA PRO A 108 5.18 -8.63 9.84
C PRO A 108 4.60 -7.41 10.57
N HIS A 109 5.16 -6.21 10.38
CA HIS A 109 4.61 -4.97 10.93
C HIS A 109 3.23 -4.58 10.34
N PHE A 110 2.85 -5.10 9.18
CA PHE A 110 1.51 -4.91 8.60
C PHE A 110 0.55 -6.06 8.87
N GLY A 111 1.01 -7.12 9.55
CA GLY A 111 0.24 -8.31 9.87
C GLY A 111 0.85 -9.61 9.34
N ASP A 112 0.56 -10.71 10.01
CA ASP A 112 1.02 -12.05 9.65
C ASP A 112 0.47 -12.46 8.28
N GLY A 113 1.37 -12.87 7.36
CA GLY A 113 0.99 -13.25 6.00
C GLY A 113 1.10 -12.14 4.95
N TYR A 114 1.63 -10.97 5.33
CA TYR A 114 2.01 -9.91 4.40
C TYR A 114 3.40 -10.19 3.81
N TYR A 115 3.50 -10.32 2.49
CA TYR A 115 4.75 -10.51 1.75
C TYR A 115 4.85 -9.51 0.61
N ALA A 116 5.96 -8.78 0.50
CA ALA A 116 6.09 -7.73 -0.50
C ALA A 116 7.53 -7.41 -0.90
N ALA A 117 7.65 -6.67 -2.00
CA ALA A 117 8.87 -6.06 -2.49
C ALA A 117 8.58 -4.67 -3.06
N ASN A 118 9.53 -3.73 -2.93
CA ASN A 118 9.40 -2.34 -3.35
C ASN A 118 10.49 -1.96 -4.34
N VAL A 119 10.09 -1.24 -5.40
CA VAL A 119 10.99 -0.71 -6.42
C VAL A 119 10.61 0.73 -6.71
N LEU A 120 11.61 1.60 -6.84
CA LEU A 120 11.44 2.91 -7.47
C LEU A 120 11.49 2.73 -8.99
N ASP A 121 10.48 3.24 -9.67
CA ASP A 121 10.56 3.40 -11.12
C ASP A 121 11.60 4.50 -11.49
N PRO A 122 12.00 4.61 -12.77
CA PRO A 122 12.95 5.64 -13.19
C PRO A 122 12.50 7.10 -13.00
N PHE A 123 11.25 7.32 -12.58
CA PHE A 123 10.64 8.64 -12.39
C PHE A 123 10.40 8.98 -10.90
N GLY A 124 10.76 8.07 -9.99
CA GLY A 124 10.63 8.25 -8.55
C GLY A 124 9.26 7.89 -7.97
N ASN A 125 8.44 7.11 -8.69
CA ASN A 125 7.25 6.49 -8.08
C ASN A 125 7.64 5.21 -7.34
N ARG A 126 7.04 4.99 -6.16
CA ARG A 126 7.26 3.78 -5.38
C ARG A 126 6.21 2.74 -5.75
N ILE A 127 6.66 1.62 -6.30
CA ILE A 127 5.80 0.51 -6.69
C ILE A 127 6.05 -0.64 -5.71
N GLU A 128 4.99 -1.12 -5.08
CA GLU A 128 5.01 -2.34 -4.28
C GLU A 128 4.35 -3.49 -5.03
N PHE A 129 4.99 -4.65 -5.00
CA PHE A 129 4.38 -5.91 -5.39
C PHE A 129 4.02 -6.65 -4.11
N VAL A 130 2.74 -6.96 -3.92
CA VAL A 130 2.23 -7.43 -2.63
C VAL A 130 1.39 -8.69 -2.77
N ASN A 131 1.66 -9.65 -1.89
CA ASN A 131 0.79 -10.78 -1.60
C ASN A 131 0.37 -10.74 -0.13
N LYS A 132 -0.94 -10.76 0.10
CA LYS A 132 -1.56 -10.89 1.42
C LYS A 132 -2.24 -12.24 1.47
N SER A 133 -1.80 -13.13 2.34
CA SER A 133 -2.29 -14.53 2.36
C SER A 133 -3.79 -14.67 2.64
N TRP A 134 -4.41 -13.63 3.21
CA TRP A 134 -5.85 -13.57 3.47
C TRP A 134 -6.68 -13.02 2.30
N ASN A 135 -6.04 -12.44 1.27
CA ASN A 135 -6.75 -11.99 0.08
C ASN A 135 -7.04 -13.19 -0.84
N PRO A 136 -8.24 -13.24 -1.46
CA PRO A 136 -8.52 -14.24 -2.47
C PRO A 136 -7.58 -14.06 -3.66
N LYS A 137 -7.22 -15.18 -4.30
CA LYS A 137 -6.46 -15.13 -5.56
C LYS A 137 -7.28 -14.44 -6.63
N ARG A 138 -6.59 -13.77 -7.56
CA ARG A 138 -7.21 -13.15 -8.73
C ARG A 138 -7.96 -14.22 -9.56
N PRO A 139 -9.13 -13.89 -10.13
CA PRO A 139 -9.93 -14.82 -10.93
C PRO A 139 -9.25 -15.28 -12.22
#